data_AF-A0A960VBS7-F1
#
_entry.id   AF-A0A960VBS7-F1
#
_cell.length_a   1.000
_cell.length_b   1.000
_cell.length_c   1.000
_cell.angle_alpha   90.00
_cell.angle_beta   90.00
_cell.angle_gamma   90.00
#
_symmetry.space_group_name_H-M   'P 1'
#
loop_
_entity.id
_entity.type
_entity.pdbx_description
1 polymer ?
#
loop_
_entity_poly.entity_id
_entity_poly.type
_entity_poly.pdbx_seq_one_letter_code
_entity_poly.pdbx_strand_id
1 'polypeptide(L)' 'MSNEISEIENAIITLFFRSKLNKNELSKKLILDKLKNYSIDDIDKALQSLVNKEELISLEEGKLYQLVDK' A
#
# COMPACT_ATOMS: atom_id res chain seq x y z
N MET A 1 22.49 1.75 -3.81
CA MET A 1 21.36 2.29 -4.58
C MET A 1 20.14 1.46 -4.26
N SER A 2 19.55 1.73 -3.11
CA SER A 2 18.36 1.02 -2.62
C SER A 2 17.70 2.03 -1.71
N ASN A 3 16.50 2.53 -2.01
CA ASN A 3 15.58 3.04 -0.99
C ASN A 3 14.25 3.56 -1.53
N GLU A 4 14.10 3.87 -2.81
CA GLU A 4 12.86 4.51 -3.29
C GLU A 4 11.61 3.62 -3.13
N ILE A 5 11.71 2.32 -3.46
CA ILE A 5 10.60 1.38 -3.24
C ILE A 5 10.30 1.22 -1.75
N SER A 6 11.32 1.13 -0.89
CA SER A 6 11.09 1.01 0.56
C SER A 6 10.50 2.27 1.20
N GLU A 7 10.79 3.44 0.65
CA GLU A 7 10.13 4.69 1.04
C GLU A 7 8.64 4.67 0.68
N ILE A 8 8.31 4.15 -0.51
CA ILE A 8 6.91 3.99 -0.95
C ILE A 8 6.19 2.94 -0.11
N GLU A 9 6.82 1.80 0.19
CA GLU A 9 6.29 0.78 1.11
C GLU A 9 5.93 1.40 2.47
N ASN A 10 6.87 2.14 3.08
CA ASN A 10 6.65 2.83 4.34
C ASN A 10 5.53 3.88 4.24
N ALA A 11 5.42 4.59 3.13
CA ALA A 11 4.35 5.55 2.88
C ALA A 11 2.98 4.85 2.80
N ILE A 12 2.89 3.71 2.12
CA ILE A 12 1.66 2.89 2.04
C ILE A 12 1.25 2.43 3.44
N ILE A 13 2.17 1.84 4.22
CA ILE A 13 1.89 1.38 5.59
C ILE A 13 1.44 2.55 6.50
N THR A 14 2.10 3.70 6.39
CA THR A 14 1.70 4.91 7.12
C THR A 14 0.29 5.37 6.76
N LEU A 15 -0.14 5.22 5.50
CA LEU A 15 -1.52 5.53 5.09
C LEU A 15 -2.54 4.63 5.78
N PHE A 16 -2.24 3.33 5.94
CA PHE A 16 -3.12 2.43 6.69
C PHE A 16 -3.27 2.87 8.15
N PHE A 17 -2.18 3.18 8.84
CA PHE A 17 -2.25 3.66 10.23
C PHE A 17 -2.96 5.01 10.40
N ARG A 18 -2.85 5.91 9.42
CA ARG A 18 -3.53 7.22 9.44
C ARG A 18 -5.01 7.11 9.09
N SER A 19 -5.35 6.15 8.25
CA SER A 19 -6.72 5.85 7.88
C SER A 19 -7.40 5.16 9.04
N LYS A 20 -8.09 5.93 9.90
CA LYS A 20 -8.96 5.41 10.97
C LYS A 20 -10.20 4.65 10.44
N LEU A 21 -10.08 3.98 9.29
CA LEU A 21 -11.16 3.19 8.69
C LEU A 21 -11.31 1.89 9.47
N ASN A 22 -12.56 1.53 9.78
CA ASN A 22 -12.97 0.43 10.65
C ASN A 22 -12.53 -0.99 10.22
N LYS A 23 -11.62 -1.15 9.25
CA LYS A 23 -11.21 -2.46 8.71
C LYS A 23 -9.74 -2.58 8.28
N ASN A 24 -8.89 -1.57 8.53
CA ASN A 24 -7.53 -1.55 7.99
C ASN A 24 -7.46 -1.82 6.48
N GLU A 25 -8.51 -1.43 5.74
CA GLU A 25 -8.67 -1.62 4.29
C GLU A 25 -8.52 -0.27 3.58
N LEU A 26 -7.78 -0.24 2.47
CA LEU A 26 -7.61 0.91 1.59
C LEU A 26 -7.77 0.50 0.13
N SER A 27 -8.54 1.29 -0.64
CA SER A 27 -8.63 1.07 -2.08
C SER A 27 -7.36 1.51 -2.79
N LYS A 28 -6.97 0.79 -3.86
CA LYS A 28 -5.83 1.16 -4.72
C LYS A 28 -5.96 2.61 -5.21
N LYS A 29 -7.18 3.01 -5.59
CA LYS A 29 -7.47 4.38 -6.04
C LYS A 29 -7.11 5.43 -4.98
N LEU A 30 -7.44 5.19 -3.71
CA LEU A 30 -7.11 6.10 -2.62
C LEU A 30 -5.60 6.14 -2.35
N ILE A 31 -4.93 4.99 -2.41
CA ILE A 31 -3.46 4.91 -2.26
C ILE A 31 -2.78 5.73 -3.36
N LEU A 32 -3.17 5.55 -4.63
CA LEU A 32 -2.64 6.32 -5.76
C LEU A 32 -2.90 7.83 -5.61
N ASP A 33 -4.09 8.23 -5.15
CA ASP A 33 -4.42 9.65 -4.92
C ASP A 33 -3.55 10.27 -3.81
N LYS A 34 -3.30 9.52 -2.73
CA LYS A 34 -2.46 9.97 -1.61
C LYS A 34 -0.97 9.96 -1.92
N LEU A 35 -0.53 9.03 -2.76
CA LEU A 35 0.87 8.85 -3.16
C LEU A 35 1.15 9.41 -4.56
N LYS A 36 0.36 10.38 -5.03
CA LYS A 36 0.48 10.98 -6.39
C LYS A 36 1.85 11.59 -6.74
N ASN A 37 2.74 11.74 -5.76
CA ASN A 37 4.11 12.22 -5.96
C ASN A 37 5.05 11.09 -6.46
N TYR A 38 4.62 9.83 -6.36
CA TYR A 38 5.33 8.66 -6.86
C TYR A 38 4.71 8.18 -8.17
N SER A 39 5.50 7.48 -8.98
CA SER A 39 4.98 6.86 -10.20
C SER A 39 3.98 5.74 -9.86
N ILE A 40 2.98 5.54 -10.72
CA ILE A 40 2.00 4.46 -10.55
C ILE A 40 2.72 3.09 -10.56
N ASP A 41 3.71 2.92 -11.42
CA ASP A 41 4.48 1.67 -11.54
C ASP A 41 5.25 1.35 -10.26
N ASP A 42 5.82 2.36 -9.58
CA ASP A 42 6.57 2.15 -8.34
C ASP A 42 5.65 1.90 -7.15
N ILE A 43 4.46 2.53 -7.13
CA ILE A 43 3.41 2.20 -6.15
C ILE A 43 2.93 0.76 -6.35
N ASP A 44 2.74 0.32 -7.60
CA ASP A 44 2.31 -1.05 -7.90
C ASP A 44 3.36 -2.09 -7.49
N LYS A 45 4.64 -1.82 -7.75
CA LYS A 45 5.74 -2.67 -7.25
C LYS A 45 5.78 -2.72 -5.73
N ALA A 46 5.62 -1.58 -5.06
CA ALA A 46 5.61 -1.52 -3.60
C ALA A 46 4.42 -2.29 -3.01
N LEU A 47 3.22 -2.14 -3.58
CA LEU A 47 2.04 -2.93 -3.19
C LEU A 47 2.27 -4.43 -3.37
N GLN A 48 2.80 -4.86 -4.52
CA GLN A 48 3.13 -6.27 -4.75
C GLN A 48 4.19 -6.77 -3.77
N SER A 49 5.20 -5.97 -3.48
CA SER A 49 6.26 -6.30 -2.52
C SER A 49 5.68 -6.49 -1.11
N LEU A 50 4.81 -5.59 -0.64
CA LEU A 50 4.13 -5.70 0.65
C LEU A 50 3.20 -6.92 0.72
N VAL A 51 2.53 -7.27 -0.38
CA VAL A 51 1.74 -8.50 -0.48
C VAL A 51 2.63 -9.74 -0.37
N ASN A 52 3.77 -9.76 -1.07
CA ASN A 52 4.73 -10.87 -1.01
C ASN A 52 5.38 -11.02 0.37
N LYS A 53 5.51 -9.91 1.12
CA LYS A 53 5.98 -9.89 2.51
C LYS A 53 4.90 -10.26 3.54
N GLU A 54 3.68 -10.55 3.07
CA GLU A 54 2.52 -10.84 3.93
C GLU A 54 2.19 -9.69 4.90
N GLU A 55 2.52 -8.44 4.54
CA GLU A 55 2.11 -7.24 5.27
C GLU A 55 0.76 -6.72 4.76
N LEU A 56 0.46 -6.94 3.48
CA LEU A 56 -0.83 -6.62 2.87
C LEU A 56 -1.51 -7.86 2.28
N ILE A 57 -2.84 -7.86 2.30
CA ILE A 57 -3.67 -8.79 1.53
C ILE A 57 -4.31 -8.02 0.38
N SER A 58 -4.12 -8.51 -0.84
CA SER A 58 -4.82 -8.01 -2.03
C SER A 58 -6.22 -8.62 -2.09
N LEU A 59 -7.23 -7.76 -2.13
CA LEU A 59 -8.65 -8.09 -2.19
C LEU A 59 -9.24 -7.54 -3.50
N GLU A 60 -10.40 -8.07 -3.90
CA GLU A 60 -11.15 -7.61 -5.08
C GLU A 60 -10.27 -7.48 -6.35
N GLU A 61 -9.43 -8.48 -6.60
CA GLU A 61 -8.52 -8.50 -7.76
C GLU A 61 -7.54 -7.30 -7.79
N GLY A 62 -7.07 -6.84 -6.62
CA GLY A 62 -6.13 -5.73 -6.52
C GLY A 62 -6.77 -4.34 -6.52
N LYS A 63 -8.09 -4.26 -6.36
CA LYS A 63 -8.80 -2.98 -6.17
C LYS A 63 -8.76 -2.50 -4.72
N LEU A 64 -8.61 -3.43 -3.78
CA LEU A 64 -8.60 -3.19 -2.35
C LEU A 64 -7.41 -3.89 -1.70
N TYR A 65 -6.83 -3.27 -0.69
CA TYR A 65 -5.72 -3.82 0.08
C TYR A 65 -6.06 -3.74 1.56
N GLN A 66 -5.74 -4.78 2.32
CA GLN A 66 -5.93 -4.85 3.77
C GLN A 66 -4.59 -5.02 4.47
N LEU A 67 -4.33 -4.25 5.53
CA LEU A 67 -3.16 -4.44 6.38
C LEU A 67 -3.35 -5.69 7.27
N VAL A 68 -2.34 -6.55 7.31
CA VAL A 68 -2.30 -7.71 8.20
C VAL A 68 -1.90 -7.23 9.60
N ASP A 69 -2.81 -7.37 10.56
CA ASP A 69 -2.51 -7.16 11.98
C ASP A 69 -1.92 -8.46 12.53
N LYS A 70 -0.65 -8.45 12.98
CA LYS A 70 0.06 -9.61 13.53
C LYS A 70 0.13 -9.54 15.04
#